data_AF-A0A1C7MRY9-F1
#
_entry.id   AF-A0A1C7MRY9-F1
#
_cell.length_a   1.000
_cell.length_b   1.000
_cell.length_c   1.000
_cell.angle_alpha   90.00
_cell.angle_beta   90.00
_cell.angle_gamma   90.00
#
_symmetry.space_group_name_H-M   'P 1'
#
loop_
_entity.id
_entity.type
_entity.pdbx_description
1 polymer ?
#
loop_
_entity_poly.entity_id
_entity_poly.type
_entity_poly.pdbx_seq_one_letter_code
_entity_poly.pdbx_strand_id
1 'polypeptide(L)'
;MNAMLCWSADAQHLTIYFNRYFYENTLLDVTLKITVAWGWFMFTINTLLTGGIVTKILYQARTMRRTDVSSFVGPTYGMVLHAVIESAMVTWIGLLVYEISSLAPTGHITTELDVGFVMLDITQSFLASLNASSRPALDLRRRTCTPRFRVSAVLPTMADRDYVKDNGEAMQLVEISHKISLRNVTGIQRFDHRWLTIGDRHLGTNPGLHDDSSYPKQVEDAALGIASQLFVISLPDRMERRKSMDILQDTLGLRWTYVDAVQSHETLVEKVMSCVRATRLPLTTLDTNSLDDKNAGIFAEEEVIKGEFQWPRDSDIETLANSRHSLGIAGSDRWHWGCINPYWRFEDQPLESLDGSPSTPPLDLMTTVPSHPGLHYDLYSAVHPPLTCAARNSITGVPYAPSVPAYMLLTPAKIACWASHVKVIRRIADGGSIMNTGPATESMLGIGGYEDVTVVLEDDIDMERDIRDRLRSVWGALPEQWDIVFLGGLVCHCWSNESYHPALPMDLPLSSSTFESVSVTTLHPSFGPKCTHAYALTRTGARRLLLHLRHPPFAYSRALDQAFAWLILSGRLKAFSVVPSVVVQRKVFQSDIDKGRNGLGSTWRDQLQNGVLGH
;
A
#
# COMPACT_ATOMS: atom_id res chain seq x y z
N MET A 1 38.28 17.48 3.52
CA MET A 1 37.31 16.42 3.86
C MET A 1 35.87 16.88 3.68
N ASN A 2 35.40 17.93 4.36
CA ASN A 2 34.04 18.47 4.14
C ASN A 2 33.73 18.83 2.68
N ALA A 3 34.70 19.33 1.92
CA ALA A 3 34.52 19.59 0.48
C ALA A 3 34.27 18.32 -0.34
N MET A 4 34.87 17.18 0.02
CA MET A 4 34.61 15.90 -0.65
C MET A 4 33.25 15.31 -0.28
N LEU A 5 32.75 15.61 0.93
CA LEU A 5 31.39 15.27 1.34
C LEU A 5 30.33 16.00 0.50
N CYS A 6 30.46 17.31 0.37
CA CYS A 6 29.56 18.09 -0.48
C CYS A 6 29.58 17.57 -1.92
N TRP A 7 30.76 17.27 -2.45
CA TRP A 7 30.88 16.72 -3.81
C TRP A 7 30.23 15.33 -3.95
N SER A 8 30.34 14.47 -2.93
CA SER A 8 29.68 13.15 -2.95
C SER A 8 28.15 13.25 -2.90
N ALA A 9 27.62 14.20 -2.12
CA ALA A 9 26.19 14.46 -2.06
C ALA A 9 25.67 15.02 -3.40
N ASP A 10 26.41 15.96 -4.01
CA ASP A 10 26.06 16.53 -5.30
C ASP A 10 26.07 15.46 -6.42
N ALA A 11 27.03 14.54 -6.40
CA ALA A 11 27.08 13.40 -7.34
C ALA A 11 25.89 12.43 -7.15
N GLN A 12 25.44 12.22 -5.92
CA GLN A 12 24.24 11.43 -5.62
C GLN A 12 22.98 12.13 -6.13
N HIS A 13 22.84 13.44 -5.90
CA HIS A 13 21.74 14.24 -6.44
C HIS A 13 21.67 14.21 -7.97
N LEU A 14 22.82 14.30 -8.65
CA LEU A 14 22.89 14.15 -10.10
C LEU A 14 22.45 12.75 -10.56
N THR A 15 22.85 11.70 -9.84
CA THR A 15 22.47 10.33 -10.19
C THR A 15 20.98 10.05 -10.00
N ILE A 16 20.36 10.63 -8.96
CA ILE A 16 18.90 10.61 -8.76
C ILE A 16 18.19 11.25 -9.96
N TYR A 17 18.71 12.36 -10.46
CA TYR A 17 18.10 13.11 -11.56
C TYR A 17 18.10 12.32 -12.88
N PHE A 18 19.18 11.59 -13.19
CA PHE A 18 19.29 10.86 -14.45
C PHE A 18 18.65 9.46 -14.43
N ASN A 19 18.63 8.75 -13.30
CA ASN A 19 18.04 7.42 -13.23
C ASN A 19 17.55 7.06 -11.83
N ARG A 20 16.38 7.59 -11.47
CA ARG A 20 15.73 7.40 -10.17
C ARG A 20 15.56 5.93 -9.79
N TYR A 21 15.17 5.07 -10.74
CA TYR A 21 14.93 3.65 -10.48
C TYR A 21 16.22 2.90 -10.11
N PHE A 22 17.33 3.18 -10.80
CA PHE A 22 18.63 2.62 -10.45
C PHE A 22 19.13 3.13 -9.10
N TYR A 23 18.89 4.41 -8.80
CA TYR A 23 19.25 4.97 -7.51
C TYR A 23 18.51 4.28 -6.37
N GLU A 24 17.18 4.22 -6.42
CA GLU A 24 16.35 3.65 -5.35
C GLU A 24 16.64 2.16 -5.11
N ASN A 25 16.84 1.37 -6.16
CA ASN A 25 16.96 -0.09 -6.03
C ASN A 25 18.41 -0.60 -5.87
N THR A 26 19.41 0.20 -6.21
CA THR A 26 20.81 -0.28 -6.22
C THR A 26 21.74 0.65 -5.45
N LEU A 27 21.67 1.97 -5.69
CA LEU A 27 22.61 2.90 -5.06
C LEU A 27 22.18 3.36 -3.67
N LEU A 28 20.90 3.34 -3.32
CA LEU A 28 20.42 3.87 -2.05
C LEU A 28 21.01 3.10 -0.86
N ASP A 29 21.01 1.77 -0.91
CA ASP A 29 21.60 0.93 0.15
C ASP A 29 23.12 1.13 0.25
N VAL A 30 23.81 1.19 -0.90
CA VAL A 30 25.26 1.43 -0.96
C VAL A 30 25.60 2.83 -0.43
N THR A 31 24.80 3.84 -0.80
CA THR A 31 24.95 5.23 -0.38
C THR A 31 24.74 5.36 1.12
N LEU A 32 23.70 4.75 1.68
CA LEU A 32 23.47 4.73 3.13
C LEU A 32 24.66 4.10 3.87
N LYS A 33 25.18 2.97 3.38
CA LYS A 33 26.37 2.32 3.97
C LYS A 33 27.61 3.19 3.91
N ILE A 34 27.86 3.86 2.78
CA ILE A 34 28.99 4.79 2.61
C ILE A 34 28.84 5.99 3.56
N THR A 35 27.65 6.59 3.64
CA THR A 35 27.37 7.73 4.52
C THR A 35 27.56 7.36 5.99
N VAL A 36 27.10 6.18 6.42
CA VAL A 36 27.32 5.68 7.78
C VAL A 36 28.81 5.45 8.04
N ALA A 37 29.51 4.75 7.13
CA ALA A 37 30.95 4.50 7.26
C ALA A 37 31.76 5.81 7.34
N TRP A 38 31.36 6.81 6.56
CA TRP A 38 31.98 8.12 6.57
C TRP A 38 31.69 8.90 7.86
N GLY A 39 30.46 8.80 8.38
CA GLY A 39 30.10 9.33 9.70
C GLY A 39 31.03 8.80 10.80
N TRP A 40 31.25 7.49 10.84
CA TRP A 40 32.20 6.85 11.76
C TRP A 40 33.65 7.32 11.56
N PHE A 41 34.06 7.55 10.31
CA PHE A 41 35.40 8.05 10.02
C PHE A 41 35.61 9.48 10.51
N MET A 42 34.66 10.39 10.25
CA MET A 42 34.69 11.77 10.73
C MET A 42 34.65 11.82 12.26
N PHE A 43 33.81 11.01 12.88
CA PHE A 43 33.75 10.86 14.33
C PHE A 43 35.12 10.48 14.93
N THR A 44 35.79 9.49 14.32
CA THR A 44 37.11 9.02 14.76
C THR A 44 38.16 10.13 14.66
N ILE A 45 38.20 10.86 13.54
CA ILE A 45 39.16 11.95 13.33
C ILE A 45 38.92 13.10 14.32
N ASN A 46 37.66 13.52 14.49
CA ASN A 46 37.30 14.59 15.42
C ASN A 46 37.66 14.21 16.86
N THR A 47 37.43 12.95 17.22
CA THR A 47 37.82 12.41 18.53
C THR A 47 39.33 12.44 18.74
N LEU A 48 40.12 11.98 17.76
CA LEU A 48 41.57 11.98 17.85
C LEU A 48 42.15 13.40 17.92
N LEU A 49 41.64 14.33 17.10
CA LEU A 49 42.10 15.73 17.11
C LEU A 49 41.74 16.42 18.43
N THR A 50 40.51 16.27 18.90
CA THR A 50 40.05 16.87 20.16
C THR A 50 40.82 16.29 21.34
N GLY A 51 40.97 14.95 21.39
CA GLY A 51 41.78 14.28 22.39
C GLY A 51 43.25 14.73 22.37
N GLY A 52 43.82 14.94 21.18
CA GLY A 52 45.18 15.47 21.01
C GLY A 52 45.33 16.91 21.54
N ILE A 53 44.36 17.79 21.27
CA ILE A 53 44.35 19.16 21.79
C ILE A 53 44.25 19.15 23.32
N VAL A 54 43.29 18.42 23.88
CA VAL A 54 43.10 18.30 25.34
C VAL A 54 44.37 17.72 26.00
N THR A 55 44.95 16.68 25.42
CA THR A 55 46.20 16.07 25.92
C THR A 55 47.35 17.08 25.90
N LYS A 56 47.50 17.87 24.84
CA LYS A 56 48.54 18.91 24.75
C LYS A 56 48.33 20.01 25.78
N ILE A 57 47.08 20.45 26.01
CA ILE A 57 46.74 21.44 27.03
C ILE A 57 47.11 20.91 28.42
N LEU A 58 46.70 19.67 28.75
CA LEU A 58 47.01 19.04 30.03
C LEU A 58 48.52 18.82 30.22
N TYR A 59 49.22 18.46 29.15
CA TYR A 59 50.68 18.31 29.17
C TYR A 59 51.37 19.65 29.49
N GLN A 60 50.99 20.73 28.79
CA GLN A 60 51.55 22.06 29.06
C GLN A 60 51.21 22.55 30.48
N ALA A 61 49.98 22.31 30.94
CA ALA A 61 49.57 22.63 32.31
C ALA A 61 50.43 21.90 33.37
N ARG A 62 50.72 20.61 33.15
CA ARG A 62 51.57 19.81 34.05
C ARG A 62 53.03 20.26 34.01
N THR A 63 53.55 20.59 32.83
CA THR A 63 54.93 21.07 32.66
C THR A 63 55.12 22.41 33.38
N MET A 64 54.18 23.35 33.23
CA MET A 64 54.21 24.63 33.96
C MET A 64 54.12 24.46 35.48
N ARG A 65 53.43 23.42 35.98
CA ARG A 65 53.35 23.12 37.42
C ARG A 65 54.65 22.59 38.02
N ARG A 66 55.56 22.05 37.19
CA ARG A 66 56.87 21.52 37.63
C ARG A 66 57.96 22.57 37.67
N THR A 67 57.88 23.59 36.82
CA THR A 67 58.75 24.77 36.92
C THR A 67 58.19 25.66 38.03
N ASP A 68 58.91 25.75 39.15
CA ASP A 68 58.54 26.47 40.38
C ASP A 68 58.55 28.01 40.17
N VAL A 69 57.74 28.49 39.23
CA VAL A 69 57.49 29.91 38.96
C VAL A 69 56.29 30.32 39.82
N SER A 70 56.40 30.11 41.13
CA SER A 70 55.36 30.39 42.12
C SER A 70 55.16 31.90 42.37
N SER A 71 55.89 32.78 41.67
CA SER A 71 55.90 34.22 41.94
C SER A 71 55.27 35.11 40.87
N PHE A 72 54.85 34.61 39.70
CA PHE A 72 54.42 35.53 38.61
C PHE A 72 53.12 35.20 37.87
N VAL A 73 52.58 33.98 37.99
CA VAL A 73 51.31 33.64 37.32
C VAL A 73 50.21 33.49 38.37
N GLY A 74 49.36 34.51 38.46
CA GLY A 74 48.30 34.58 39.47
C GLY A 74 47.29 33.42 39.40
N PRO A 75 46.60 33.12 40.52
CA PRO A 75 45.65 32.00 40.65
C PRO A 75 44.52 32.00 39.60
N THR A 76 44.28 33.14 38.95
CA THR A 76 43.29 33.34 37.91
C THR A 76 43.56 32.52 36.65
N TYR A 77 44.83 32.35 36.24
CA TYR A 77 45.15 31.62 35.00
C TYR A 77 44.83 30.13 35.09
N GLY A 78 45.08 29.51 36.26
CA GLY A 78 44.73 28.11 36.50
C GLY A 78 43.21 27.87 36.50
N MET A 79 42.43 28.82 37.01
CA MET A 79 40.97 28.74 37.00
C MET A 79 40.40 28.84 35.58
N VAL A 80 40.91 29.76 34.76
CA VAL A 80 40.50 29.89 33.35
C VAL A 80 40.87 28.63 32.57
N LEU A 81 42.07 28.09 32.78
CA LEU A 81 42.48 26.87 32.08
C LEU A 81 41.62 25.65 32.47
N HIS A 82 41.26 25.51 33.75
CA HIS A 82 40.37 24.45 34.20
C HIS A 82 38.97 24.58 33.59
N ALA A 83 38.41 25.79 33.57
CA ALA A 83 37.11 26.05 32.97
C ALA A 83 37.09 25.77 31.45
N VAL A 84 38.17 26.11 30.74
CA VAL A 84 38.33 25.81 29.30
C VAL A 84 38.40 24.30 29.06
N ILE A 85 39.12 23.56 29.91
CA ILE A 85 39.22 22.09 29.79
C ILE A 85 37.87 21.43 30.09
N GLU A 86 37.18 21.83 31.18
CA GLU A 86 35.86 21.29 31.52
C GLU A 86 34.85 21.57 30.41
N SER A 87 34.83 22.79 29.87
CA SER A 87 33.95 23.15 28.77
C SER A 87 34.24 22.33 27.50
N ALA A 88 35.51 22.17 27.13
CA ALA A 88 35.90 21.35 25.99
C ALA A 88 35.51 19.88 26.14
N MET A 89 35.63 19.32 27.35
CA MET A 89 35.22 17.93 27.62
C MET A 89 33.71 17.73 27.56
N VAL A 90 32.92 18.67 28.09
CA VAL A 90 31.45 18.59 28.02
C VAL A 90 30.98 18.66 26.57
N THR A 91 31.52 19.58 25.77
CA THR A 91 31.19 19.67 24.33
C THR A 91 31.61 18.40 23.58
N TRP A 92 32.79 17.85 23.87
CA TRP A 92 33.25 16.62 23.21
C TRP A 92 32.38 15.41 23.56
N ILE A 93 32.02 15.22 24.83
CA ILE A 93 31.13 14.13 25.27
C ILE A 93 29.72 14.31 24.68
N GLY A 94 29.21 15.54 24.62
CA GLY A 94 27.91 15.82 24.01
C GLY A 94 27.86 15.47 22.52
N LEU A 95 28.89 15.85 21.76
CA LEU A 95 29.01 15.51 20.34
C LEU A 95 29.18 14.00 20.11
N LEU A 96 29.96 13.34 20.96
CA LEU A 96 30.14 11.89 20.96
C LEU A 96 28.80 11.14 21.13
N VAL A 97 28.01 11.53 22.13
CA VAL A 97 26.70 10.91 22.40
C VAL A 97 25.74 11.18 21.26
N TYR A 98 25.69 12.42 20.76
CA TYR A 98 24.86 12.79 19.61
C TYR A 98 25.17 11.93 18.38
N GLU A 99 26.45 11.80 18.01
CA GLU A 99 26.85 11.04 16.84
C GLU A 99 26.55 9.53 17.00
N ILE A 100 26.82 8.94 18.17
CA ILE A 100 26.47 7.53 18.46
C ILE A 100 24.96 7.31 18.36
N SER A 101 24.15 8.23 18.90
CA SER A 101 22.69 8.14 18.84
C SER A 101 22.16 8.31 17.41
N SER A 102 22.79 9.13 16.59
CA SER A 102 22.40 9.35 15.18
C SER A 102 22.82 8.22 14.23
N LEU A 103 23.87 7.47 14.57
CA LEU A 103 24.45 6.41 13.72
C LEU A 103 24.01 4.99 14.11
N ALA A 104 23.23 4.82 15.17
CA ALA A 104 22.76 3.51 15.62
C ALA A 104 21.82 2.88 14.56
N PRO A 105 22.24 1.79 13.87
CA PRO A 105 21.61 1.32 12.64
C PRO A 105 20.22 0.68 12.81
N THR A 106 19.70 0.64 14.03
CA THR A 106 18.41 -0.01 14.38
C THR A 106 17.59 0.74 15.43
N GLY A 107 17.92 2.00 15.73
CA GLY A 107 17.28 2.74 16.82
C GLY A 107 15.93 3.34 16.45
N HIS A 108 14.82 2.69 16.84
CA HIS A 108 13.48 3.29 17.01
C HIS A 108 13.42 4.45 18.03
N ILE A 109 14.55 5.07 18.39
CA ILE A 109 14.68 5.98 19.54
C ILE A 109 14.70 7.45 19.12
N THR A 110 14.94 7.79 17.85
CA THR A 110 15.17 9.19 17.44
C THR A 110 14.13 9.78 16.50
N THR A 111 12.98 9.13 16.26
CA THR A 111 11.89 9.80 15.53
C THR A 111 11.05 10.74 16.40
N GLU A 112 11.16 10.67 17.74
CA GLU A 112 10.40 11.55 18.65
C GLU A 112 11.25 12.30 19.70
N LEU A 113 12.55 12.01 19.85
CA LEU A 113 13.42 12.87 20.64
C LEU A 113 13.90 14.03 19.77
N ASP A 114 13.22 15.16 19.91
CA ASP A 114 13.49 16.41 19.24
C ASP A 114 14.95 16.81 19.46
N VAL A 115 15.77 16.64 18.42
CA VAL A 115 17.21 16.92 18.42
C VAL A 115 17.50 18.37 18.84
N GLY A 116 16.52 19.28 18.68
CA GLY A 116 16.57 20.63 19.21
C GLY A 116 16.68 20.71 20.74
N PHE A 117 16.15 19.75 21.48
CA PHE A 117 16.12 19.76 22.95
C PHE A 117 17.49 19.46 23.57
N VAL A 118 18.24 18.49 23.02
CA VAL A 118 19.61 18.20 23.45
C VAL A 118 20.55 19.37 23.14
N MET A 119 20.35 20.03 22.00
CA MET A 119 21.12 21.24 21.64
C MET A 119 20.80 22.43 22.56
N LEU A 120 19.54 22.59 22.98
CA LEU A 120 19.13 23.62 23.95
C LEU A 120 19.75 23.39 25.33
N ASP A 121 19.79 22.15 25.83
CA ASP A 121 20.35 21.82 27.14
C ASP A 121 21.88 21.96 27.21
N ILE A 122 22.59 21.57 26.14
CA ILE A 122 24.05 21.75 26.06
C ILE A 122 24.39 23.25 25.94
N THR A 123 23.61 24.01 25.15
CA THR A 123 23.82 25.46 25.00
C THR A 123 23.51 26.21 26.29
N GLN A 124 22.48 25.82 27.04
CA GLN A 124 22.18 26.40 28.36
C GLN A 124 23.27 26.08 29.39
N SER A 125 23.80 24.86 29.40
CA SER A 125 24.91 24.47 30.28
C SER A 125 26.19 25.27 29.98
N PHE A 126 26.44 25.56 28.70
CA PHE A 126 27.54 26.40 28.23
C PHE A 126 27.38 27.88 28.64
N LEU A 127 26.19 28.45 28.44
CA LEU A 127 25.87 29.83 28.84
C LEU A 127 25.85 30.02 30.37
N ALA A 128 25.42 29.00 31.12
CA ALA A 128 25.45 29.02 32.59
C ALA A 128 26.90 29.02 33.12
N SER A 129 27.80 28.26 32.49
CA SER A 129 29.22 28.22 32.84
C SER A 129 29.95 29.53 32.51
N LEU A 130 29.63 30.15 31.36
CA LEU A 130 30.14 31.48 30.99
C LEU A 130 29.66 32.58 31.94
N ASN A 131 28.39 32.54 32.35
CA ASN A 131 27.82 33.51 33.30
C ASN A 131 28.32 33.33 34.74
N ALA A 132 28.75 32.14 35.13
CA ALA A 132 29.40 31.90 36.42
C ALA A 132 30.83 32.48 36.46
N SER A 133 31.52 32.51 35.31
CA SER A 133 32.89 33.06 35.18
C SER A 133 32.95 34.59 35.14
N SER A 134 31.84 35.29 34.85
CA SER A 134 31.82 36.75 34.64
C SER A 134 31.38 37.56 35.86
N ARG A 135 31.06 36.91 37.00
CA ARG A 135 30.71 37.64 38.23
C ARG A 135 31.96 37.95 39.05
N PRO A 136 32.29 39.23 39.33
CA PRO A 136 33.35 39.54 40.28
C PRO A 136 32.92 39.06 41.66
N ALA A 137 33.79 38.30 42.31
CA ALA A 137 33.59 37.75 43.64
C ALA A 137 33.45 38.90 44.66
N LEU A 138 32.22 39.25 45.00
CA LEU A 138 31.90 40.06 46.17
C LEU A 138 31.37 39.16 47.29
N ASP A 139 32.31 38.95 48.21
CA ASP A 139 32.17 38.74 49.65
C ASP A 139 31.34 37.55 50.17
N LEU A 140 32.09 36.63 50.80
CA LEU A 140 31.62 35.46 51.53
C LEU A 140 31.15 35.89 52.92
N ARG A 141 29.94 35.46 53.34
CA ARG A 141 29.77 34.95 54.72
C ARG A 141 28.58 34.01 54.90
N ARG A 142 28.92 32.74 55.20
CA ARG A 142 28.24 31.78 56.11
C ARG A 142 26.79 31.39 55.71
N ARG A 143 26.45 30.13 55.40
CA ARG A 143 26.48 28.95 56.29
C ARG A 143 26.26 27.65 55.49
N THR A 144 26.79 26.59 56.08
CA THR A 144 26.78 25.17 55.69
C THR A 144 25.39 24.55 55.54
N CYS A 145 25.23 23.67 54.55
CA CYS A 145 24.55 22.36 54.67
C CYS A 145 24.79 21.53 53.38
N THR A 146 25.50 20.42 53.51
CA THR A 146 25.66 19.38 52.48
C THR A 146 24.52 18.37 52.55
N PRO A 147 23.94 17.94 51.41
CA PRO A 147 23.34 16.61 51.32
C PRO A 147 24.15 15.70 50.39
N ARG A 148 24.45 14.50 50.90
CA ARG A 148 24.97 13.33 50.17
C ARG A 148 23.90 12.81 49.21
N PHE A 149 24.24 12.63 47.93
CA PHE A 149 23.52 11.73 47.04
C PHE A 149 24.25 10.38 47.01
N ARG A 150 23.50 9.30 47.24
CA ARG A 150 23.96 7.90 47.20
C ARG A 150 23.22 7.23 46.05
N VAL A 151 23.93 6.85 44.99
CA VAL A 151 23.39 6.04 43.88
C VAL A 151 23.81 4.60 44.14
N SER A 152 22.84 3.71 44.37
CA SER A 152 23.06 2.27 44.41
C SER A 152 22.69 1.68 43.05
N ALA A 153 23.68 1.15 42.34
CA ALA A 153 23.47 0.29 41.18
C ALA A 153 23.44 -1.17 41.66
N VAL A 154 22.40 -1.91 41.28
CA VAL A 154 22.29 -3.36 41.49
C VAL A 154 22.37 -4.01 40.10
N LEU A 155 23.47 -4.72 39.85
CA LEU A 155 23.61 -5.67 38.74
C LEU A 155 23.10 -7.05 39.19
N PRO A 156 22.35 -7.79 38.35
CA PRO A 156 22.18 -9.22 38.55
C PRO A 156 23.17 -10.02 37.69
N THR A 157 23.88 -10.92 38.36
CA THR A 157 24.70 -12.00 37.80
C THR A 157 23.82 -13.14 37.28
N MET A 158 24.07 -13.61 36.06
CA MET A 158 23.51 -14.84 35.51
C MET A 158 24.41 -16.04 35.85
N ALA A 159 23.80 -17.11 36.37
CA ALA A 159 24.37 -18.46 36.39
C ALA A 159 23.24 -19.49 36.15
N ASP A 160 23.35 -20.15 35.00
CA ASP A 160 23.24 -21.60 34.75
C ASP A 160 22.03 -22.42 35.30
N ARG A 161 21.18 -22.93 34.39
CA ARG A 161 20.87 -24.38 34.21
C ARG A 161 19.74 -24.67 33.22
N ASP A 162 19.94 -25.76 32.47
CA ASP A 162 19.02 -26.46 31.56
C ASP A 162 17.69 -26.94 32.20
N TYR A 163 16.61 -27.03 31.40
CA TYR A 163 15.80 -28.25 31.10
C TYR A 163 14.32 -27.93 30.66
N VAL A 164 14.02 -28.23 29.39
CA VAL A 164 12.82 -28.89 28.76
C VAL A 164 11.35 -28.61 29.20
N LYS A 165 10.53 -28.29 28.18
CA LYS A 165 9.09 -28.56 27.88
C LYS A 165 7.91 -27.73 28.45
N ASP A 166 7.13 -27.27 27.47
CA ASP A 166 5.67 -27.27 27.30
C ASP A 166 4.72 -26.48 28.22
N ASN A 167 3.72 -25.95 27.52
CA ASN A 167 2.43 -25.39 27.90
C ASN A 167 2.36 -23.89 28.24
N GLY A 168 1.52 -23.22 27.46
CA GLY A 168 1.20 -21.82 27.60
C GLY A 168 0.29 -21.55 28.78
N GLU A 169 0.36 -20.31 29.25
CA GLU A 169 -0.79 -19.56 29.73
C GLU A 169 -0.44 -18.07 29.73
N ALA A 170 -1.50 -17.28 29.60
CA ALA A 170 -1.47 -15.84 29.40
C ALA A 170 -0.77 -15.07 30.54
N MET A 171 0.07 -14.11 30.18
CA MET A 171 0.67 -13.17 31.14
C MET A 171 0.07 -11.77 30.94
N GLN A 172 -0.68 -11.35 31.96
CA GLN A 172 -1.18 -9.98 32.15
C GLN A 172 0.01 -9.01 32.29
N LEU A 173 -0.01 -7.93 31.50
CA LEU A 173 0.90 -6.80 31.67
C LEU A 173 0.37 -5.87 32.78
N VAL A 174 1.18 -5.73 33.82
CA VAL A 174 1.03 -4.73 34.88
C VAL A 174 1.60 -3.41 34.37
N GLU A 175 0.73 -2.42 34.17
CA GLU A 175 1.09 -1.06 33.79
C GLU A 175 1.39 -0.23 35.05
N ILE A 176 2.63 0.25 35.17
CA ILE A 176 3.05 1.16 36.23
C ILE A 176 2.87 2.59 35.71
N SER A 177 1.76 3.24 36.09
CA SER A 177 1.50 4.65 35.79
C SER A 177 1.98 5.56 36.94
N HIS A 178 2.93 6.45 36.65
CA HIS A 178 3.33 7.53 37.54
C HIS A 178 2.34 8.71 37.42
N LYS A 179 1.56 8.94 38.48
CA LYS A 179 0.71 10.12 38.67
C LYS A 179 1.55 11.38 38.89
N ILE A 180 1.44 12.36 38.00
CA ILE A 180 1.68 13.77 38.32
C ILE A 180 0.33 14.45 38.50
N SER A 181 0.12 14.97 39.71
CA SER A 181 -1.09 15.66 40.14
C SER A 181 -1.02 17.14 39.76
N LEU A 182 -1.97 17.61 38.96
CA LEU A 182 -2.31 19.03 38.86
C LEU A 182 -3.78 19.21 39.26
N ARG A 183 -3.99 20.05 40.28
CA ARG A 183 -5.28 20.36 40.90
C ARG A 183 -6.03 21.41 40.09
N ASN A 184 -7.35 21.20 40.02
CA ASN A 184 -8.45 22.17 40.07
C ASN A 184 -8.45 23.37 39.11
N VAL A 185 -9.28 23.28 38.07
CA VAL A 185 -10.25 24.34 37.73
C VAL A 185 -11.58 23.65 37.34
N THR A 186 -12.61 23.86 38.16
CA THR A 186 -13.98 23.38 37.96
C THR A 186 -14.79 24.38 37.16
N GLY A 187 -15.49 23.92 36.12
CA GLY A 187 -16.46 24.73 35.39
C GLY A 187 -17.10 23.99 34.23
N ILE A 188 -17.93 22.98 34.52
CA ILE A 188 -18.77 22.31 33.51
C ILE A 188 -20.24 22.58 33.87
N GLN A 189 -20.88 23.42 33.06
CA GLN A 189 -22.33 23.51 32.94
C GLN A 189 -22.83 22.24 32.23
N ARG A 190 -23.78 21.55 32.87
CA ARG A 190 -24.60 20.51 32.23
C ARG A 190 -25.50 21.16 31.18
N PHE A 191 -25.38 20.73 29.93
CA PHE A 191 -26.46 20.84 28.96
C PHE A 191 -27.15 19.49 28.79
N ASP A 192 -28.43 19.50 29.10
CA ASP A 192 -29.38 18.39 29.08
C ASP A 192 -30.14 18.51 27.76
N HIS A 193 -29.95 17.58 26.82
CA HIS A 193 -30.71 17.57 25.56
C HIS A 193 -31.89 16.60 25.67
N ARG A 194 -32.97 17.10 26.29
CA ARG A 194 -34.34 16.64 26.00
C ARG A 194 -34.75 17.16 24.63
N TRP A 195 -35.02 16.26 23.69
CA TRP A 195 -35.75 16.62 22.48
C TRP A 195 -37.23 16.82 22.82
N LEU A 196 -37.68 18.06 22.59
CA LEU A 196 -39.07 18.50 22.62
C LEU A 196 -39.78 18.04 21.34
N THR A 197 -40.78 17.19 21.51
CA THR A 197 -41.92 17.04 20.60
C THR A 197 -42.96 18.11 20.93
N ILE A 198 -43.20 19.02 19.98
CA ILE A 198 -44.37 19.90 19.83
C ILE A 198 -44.60 19.90 18.30
N GLY A 199 -45.73 19.49 17.70
CA GLY A 199 -47.12 19.54 18.12
C GLY A 199 -47.81 20.61 17.25
N ASP A 200 -48.64 20.21 16.27
CA ASP A 200 -50.08 20.49 16.36
C ASP A 200 -50.91 19.95 15.18
N ARG A 201 -52.11 19.50 15.56
CA ARG A 201 -53.26 19.21 14.70
C ARG A 201 -54.03 20.50 14.46
N HIS A 202 -54.60 20.69 13.27
CA HIS A 202 -55.99 21.14 13.16
C HIS A 202 -56.65 20.71 11.85
N LEU A 203 -57.88 20.21 12.02
CA LEU A 203 -58.86 19.85 10.99
C LEU A 203 -59.33 21.08 10.20
N GLY A 204 -59.52 20.90 8.89
CA GLY A 204 -60.21 21.84 8.03
C GLY A 204 -60.57 21.20 6.69
N THR A 205 -61.85 20.85 6.54
CA THR A 205 -62.49 20.39 5.30
C THR A 205 -62.53 21.48 4.23
N ASN A 206 -62.11 21.18 2.99
CA ASN A 206 -62.89 21.52 1.78
C ASN A 206 -62.35 20.83 0.51
N PRO A 207 -63.22 20.55 -0.48
CA PRO A 207 -62.93 19.69 -1.63
C PRO A 207 -62.49 20.47 -2.88
N GLY A 208 -61.74 19.78 -3.74
CA GLY A 208 -61.56 20.15 -5.15
C GLY A 208 -60.27 20.92 -5.43
N LEU A 209 -59.22 20.21 -5.83
CA LEU A 209 -58.18 20.78 -6.69
C LEU A 209 -57.42 19.67 -7.42
N HIS A 210 -57.45 19.79 -8.75
CA HIS A 210 -56.63 19.17 -9.80
C HIS A 210 -55.65 18.04 -9.43
N ASP A 211 -55.92 16.87 -10.02
CA ASP A 211 -55.02 15.73 -10.16
C ASP A 211 -53.87 16.08 -11.12
N ASP A 212 -52.79 16.63 -10.57
CA ASP A 212 -51.50 16.89 -11.24
C ASP A 212 -50.51 15.72 -10.98
N SER A 213 -50.98 14.48 -11.06
CA SER A 213 -50.18 13.26 -10.85
C SER A 213 -49.24 12.90 -12.02
N SER A 214 -48.86 13.87 -12.87
CA SER A 214 -47.97 13.67 -14.02
C SER A 214 -46.54 14.18 -13.82
N TYR A 215 -46.08 14.35 -12.57
CA TYR A 215 -44.64 14.42 -12.34
C TYR A 215 -44.03 13.05 -12.66
N PRO A 216 -43.08 12.95 -13.62
CA PRO A 216 -42.42 11.69 -13.90
C PRO A 216 -41.83 11.20 -12.58
N LYS A 217 -42.18 9.96 -12.21
CA LYS A 217 -41.52 9.20 -11.14
C LYS A 217 -40.04 9.56 -11.20
N GLN A 218 -39.54 10.24 -10.17
CA GLN A 218 -38.12 10.55 -10.02
C GLN A 218 -37.38 9.28 -10.40
N VAL A 219 -36.58 9.38 -11.45
CA VAL A 219 -35.64 8.34 -11.88
C VAL A 219 -34.98 7.88 -10.59
N GLU A 220 -35.23 6.62 -10.21
CA GLU A 220 -34.70 6.04 -8.98
C GLU A 220 -33.25 6.49 -8.85
N ASP A 221 -32.96 7.31 -7.83
CA ASP A 221 -31.69 7.99 -7.65
C ASP A 221 -30.57 6.98 -7.89
N ALA A 222 -29.89 7.09 -9.04
CA ALA A 222 -28.86 6.16 -9.45
C ALA A 222 -27.89 6.00 -8.27
N ALA A 223 -27.61 4.74 -7.89
CA ALA A 223 -27.14 4.39 -6.56
C ALA A 223 -25.96 5.25 -6.07
N LEU A 224 -25.05 5.57 -6.99
CA LEU A 224 -23.93 6.50 -6.79
C LEU A 224 -23.81 7.50 -7.95
N GLY A 225 -24.90 8.14 -8.37
CA GLY A 225 -24.89 9.21 -9.37
C GLY A 225 -25.04 8.72 -10.82
N ILE A 226 -24.06 8.00 -11.36
CA ILE A 226 -24.11 7.45 -12.73
C ILE A 226 -24.20 5.92 -12.77
N ALA A 227 -23.96 5.26 -11.64
CA ALA A 227 -23.91 3.80 -11.57
C ALA A 227 -25.32 3.20 -11.65
N SER A 228 -25.54 2.34 -12.64
CA SER A 228 -26.77 1.56 -12.78
C SER A 228 -26.76 0.30 -11.94
N GLN A 229 -25.56 -0.21 -11.59
CA GLN A 229 -25.40 -1.44 -10.80
C GLN A 229 -24.25 -1.32 -9.81
N LEU A 230 -24.42 -1.95 -8.64
CA LEU A 230 -23.37 -2.15 -7.65
C LEU A 230 -23.21 -3.65 -7.38
N PHE A 231 -21.98 -4.15 -7.45
CA PHE A 231 -21.60 -5.51 -7.08
C PHE A 231 -20.69 -5.49 -5.86
N VAL A 232 -20.92 -6.43 -4.94
CA VAL A 232 -20.01 -6.70 -3.82
C VAL A 232 -19.43 -8.10 -3.98
N ILE A 233 -18.11 -8.18 -4.14
CA ILE A 233 -17.36 -9.44 -4.16
C ILE A 233 -17.12 -9.85 -2.72
N SER A 234 -17.69 -10.99 -2.32
CA SER A 234 -17.56 -11.50 -0.97
C SER A 234 -17.51 -13.02 -0.98
N LEU A 235 -16.65 -13.61 -0.16
CA LEU A 235 -16.70 -15.05 0.05
C LEU A 235 -18.03 -15.43 0.74
N PRO A 236 -18.65 -16.55 0.35
CA PRO A 236 -19.97 -16.95 0.86
C PRO A 236 -19.98 -17.25 2.37
N ASP A 237 -18.84 -17.63 2.93
CA ASP A 237 -18.67 -17.97 4.35
C ASP A 237 -18.31 -16.76 5.24
N ARG A 238 -17.93 -15.61 4.64
CA ARG A 238 -17.55 -14.36 5.35
C ARG A 238 -18.75 -13.54 5.81
N MET A 239 -19.62 -14.17 6.61
CA MET A 239 -20.88 -13.56 7.08
C MET A 239 -20.66 -12.29 7.93
N GLU A 240 -19.55 -12.20 8.65
CA GLU A 240 -19.16 -11.02 9.42
C GLU A 240 -18.90 -9.79 8.54
N ARG A 241 -18.30 -10.01 7.36
CA ARG A 241 -18.00 -8.96 6.39
C ARG A 241 -19.25 -8.54 5.64
N ARG A 242 -20.05 -9.51 5.18
CA ARG A 242 -21.37 -9.24 4.59
C ARG A 242 -22.27 -8.45 5.53
N LYS A 243 -22.28 -8.76 6.83
CA LYS A 243 -23.02 -7.95 7.82
C LYS A 243 -22.51 -6.51 7.93
N SER A 244 -21.19 -6.29 7.83
CA SER A 244 -20.61 -4.93 7.81
C SER A 244 -21.03 -4.17 6.55
N MET A 245 -21.05 -4.86 5.41
CA MET A 245 -21.58 -4.32 4.17
C MET A 245 -23.07 -3.98 4.32
N ASP A 246 -23.92 -4.86 4.86
CA ASP A 246 -25.34 -4.57 5.05
C ASP A 246 -25.58 -3.29 5.88
N ILE A 247 -24.74 -3.01 6.88
CA ILE A 247 -24.77 -1.75 7.63
C ILE A 247 -24.44 -0.55 6.72
N LEU A 248 -23.44 -0.65 5.84
CA LEU A 248 -23.15 0.37 4.83
C LEU A 248 -24.33 0.56 3.88
N GLN A 249 -24.98 -0.53 3.48
CA GLN A 249 -26.12 -0.52 2.56
C GLN A 249 -27.26 0.30 3.15
N ASP A 250 -27.64 -0.02 4.39
CA ASP A 250 -28.74 0.62 5.11
C ASP A 250 -28.42 2.08 5.42
N THR A 251 -27.17 2.37 5.84
CA THR A 251 -26.77 3.72 6.25
C THR A 251 -26.69 4.69 5.06
N LEU A 252 -26.19 4.23 3.93
CA LEU A 252 -26.02 5.05 2.73
C LEU A 252 -27.25 5.00 1.79
N GLY A 253 -28.24 4.16 2.11
CA GLY A 253 -29.40 3.91 1.26
C GLY A 253 -29.00 3.37 -0.12
N LEU A 254 -27.93 2.57 -0.18
CA LEU A 254 -27.44 1.93 -1.40
C LEU A 254 -28.11 0.57 -1.58
N ARG A 255 -28.00 -0.01 -2.77
CA ARG A 255 -28.40 -1.41 -3.03
C ARG A 255 -27.35 -2.04 -3.93
N TRP A 256 -26.90 -3.23 -3.57
CA TRP A 256 -25.96 -3.99 -4.38
C TRP A 256 -26.32 -5.47 -4.43
N THR A 257 -25.70 -6.17 -5.36
CA THR A 257 -25.80 -7.62 -5.49
C THR A 257 -24.48 -8.25 -5.05
N TYR A 258 -24.57 -9.18 -4.08
CA TYR A 258 -23.41 -10.00 -3.74
C TYR A 258 -23.05 -10.95 -4.88
N VAL A 259 -21.77 -11.03 -5.19
CA VAL A 259 -21.20 -12.02 -6.10
C VAL A 259 -20.24 -12.88 -5.31
N ASP A 260 -20.56 -14.18 -5.22
CA ASP A 260 -19.72 -15.13 -4.49
C ASP A 260 -18.33 -15.20 -5.12
N ALA A 261 -17.34 -14.85 -4.31
CA ALA A 261 -15.93 -14.94 -4.63
C ALA A 261 -15.46 -16.40 -4.65
N VAL A 262 -14.40 -16.65 -5.41
CA VAL A 262 -13.72 -17.95 -5.52
C VAL A 262 -12.83 -18.13 -4.30
N GLN A 263 -12.97 -19.26 -3.60
CA GLN A 263 -12.10 -19.61 -2.47
C GLN A 263 -10.73 -20.09 -2.96
N SER A 264 -9.68 -19.80 -2.19
CA SER A 264 -8.28 -20.12 -2.54
C SER A 264 -7.98 -21.62 -2.65
N HIS A 265 -8.83 -22.46 -2.08
CA HIS A 265 -8.73 -23.92 -2.09
C HIS A 265 -9.74 -24.58 -3.05
N GLU A 266 -10.45 -23.81 -3.88
CA GLU A 266 -11.30 -24.41 -4.90
C GLU A 266 -10.48 -25.13 -5.98
N THR A 267 -11.02 -26.25 -6.46
CA THR A 267 -10.41 -27.03 -7.56
C THR A 267 -10.14 -26.20 -8.82
N LEU A 268 -10.91 -25.13 -9.02
CA LEU A 268 -10.67 -24.14 -10.07
C LEU A 268 -9.29 -23.49 -9.94
N VAL A 269 -8.92 -23.06 -8.73
CA VAL A 269 -7.65 -22.38 -8.46
C VAL A 269 -6.48 -23.33 -8.74
N GLU A 270 -6.61 -24.59 -8.35
CA GLU A 270 -5.60 -25.63 -8.63
C GLU A 270 -5.42 -25.86 -10.14
N LYS A 271 -6.52 -25.95 -10.89
CA LYS A 271 -6.48 -26.08 -12.37
C LYS A 271 -5.81 -24.89 -13.03
N VAL A 272 -6.17 -23.67 -12.63
CA VAL A 272 -5.54 -22.43 -13.12
C VAL A 272 -4.06 -22.41 -12.78
N MET A 273 -3.66 -22.74 -11.56
CA MET A 273 -2.26 -22.81 -11.14
C MET A 273 -1.47 -23.84 -11.97
N SER A 274 -2.05 -25.01 -12.22
CA SER A 274 -1.46 -26.03 -13.10
C SER A 274 -1.26 -25.49 -14.52
N CYS A 275 -2.26 -24.78 -15.05
CA CYS A 275 -2.18 -24.12 -16.34
C CYS A 275 -1.09 -23.05 -16.43
N VAL A 276 -0.97 -22.20 -15.41
CA VAL A 276 0.09 -21.19 -15.34
C VAL A 276 1.46 -21.86 -15.31
N ARG A 277 1.63 -22.95 -14.55
CA ARG A 277 2.88 -23.73 -14.55
C ARG A 277 3.18 -24.30 -15.94
N ALA A 278 2.21 -24.95 -16.57
CA ALA A 278 2.37 -25.53 -17.90
C ALA A 278 2.76 -24.48 -18.95
N THR A 279 2.15 -23.29 -18.89
CA THR A 279 2.44 -22.17 -19.80
C THR A 279 3.84 -21.59 -19.59
N ARG A 280 4.41 -21.73 -18.39
CA ARG A 280 5.73 -21.21 -18.02
C ARG A 280 6.87 -22.21 -18.19
N LEU A 281 6.60 -23.49 -18.45
CA LEU A 281 7.64 -24.48 -18.64
C LEU A 281 8.41 -24.17 -19.93
N PRO A 282 9.76 -24.11 -19.89
CA PRO A 282 10.59 -24.00 -21.08
C PRO A 282 10.29 -25.16 -22.03
N LEU A 283 10.06 -24.88 -23.31
CA LEU A 283 9.90 -25.94 -24.34
C LEU A 283 11.17 -26.78 -24.53
N THR A 284 12.31 -26.35 -23.98
CA THR A 284 13.63 -26.92 -24.26
C THR A 284 13.96 -28.21 -23.52
N THR A 285 13.11 -28.67 -22.59
CA THR A 285 13.33 -29.94 -21.87
C THR A 285 12.70 -31.16 -22.52
N LEU A 286 12.02 -31.00 -23.66
CA LEU A 286 11.41 -32.08 -24.42
C LEU A 286 12.25 -32.32 -25.68
N ASP A 287 12.98 -33.45 -25.70
CA ASP A 287 13.65 -34.05 -26.87
C ASP A 287 15.01 -33.52 -27.38
N THR A 288 15.99 -33.25 -26.51
CA THR A 288 17.41 -33.30 -26.94
C THR A 288 18.05 -34.69 -26.82
N ASN A 289 17.38 -35.68 -26.21
CA ASN A 289 17.89 -37.05 -26.08
C ASN A 289 17.73 -37.91 -27.37
N SER A 290 17.28 -37.32 -28.49
CA SER A 290 16.90 -38.08 -29.70
C SER A 290 17.88 -37.96 -30.88
N LEU A 291 18.87 -37.05 -30.88
CA LEU A 291 19.81 -36.93 -32.00
C LEU A 291 21.26 -36.79 -31.53
N ASP A 292 22.05 -37.81 -31.88
CA ASP A 292 23.47 -38.07 -31.64
C ASP A 292 24.44 -37.03 -32.26
N ASP A 293 24.06 -35.76 -32.34
CA ASP A 293 24.86 -34.73 -33.01
C ASP A 293 25.82 -34.03 -32.03
N LYS A 294 26.98 -34.66 -31.82
CA LYS A 294 28.06 -34.25 -30.89
C LYS A 294 28.75 -32.90 -31.23
N ASN A 295 28.22 -32.11 -32.17
CA ASN A 295 28.86 -30.88 -32.66
C ASN A 295 28.08 -29.58 -32.43
N ALA A 296 26.95 -29.59 -31.71
CA ALA A 296 26.26 -28.36 -31.33
C ALA A 296 26.94 -27.71 -30.09
N GLY A 297 28.02 -26.96 -30.33
CA GLY A 297 28.83 -26.31 -29.31
C GLY A 297 28.10 -25.21 -28.52
N ILE A 298 28.17 -25.31 -27.19
CA ILE A 298 28.66 -24.35 -26.16
C ILE A 298 28.08 -22.90 -26.12
N PHE A 299 27.26 -22.43 -27.06
CA PHE A 299 26.87 -20.99 -27.12
C PHE A 299 25.38 -20.65 -26.98
N ALA A 300 24.50 -21.56 -26.55
CA ALA A 300 23.05 -21.30 -26.56
C ALA A 300 22.29 -21.51 -25.23
N GLU A 301 22.97 -21.50 -24.07
CA GLU A 301 22.29 -21.79 -22.78
C GLU A 301 21.74 -20.55 -22.04
N GLU A 302 22.07 -19.32 -22.45
CA GLU A 302 21.69 -18.12 -21.66
C GLU A 302 20.65 -17.19 -22.33
N GLU A 303 20.34 -17.38 -23.62
CA GLU A 303 19.30 -16.59 -24.33
C GLU A 303 17.92 -17.24 -24.36
N VAL A 304 17.78 -18.43 -23.77
CA VAL A 304 16.54 -19.22 -23.80
C VAL A 304 15.53 -18.67 -22.78
N ILE A 305 14.61 -17.85 -23.31
CA ILE A 305 13.28 -17.48 -22.79
C ILE A 305 13.26 -16.38 -21.72
N LYS A 306 13.83 -15.22 -22.05
CA LYS A 306 13.24 -13.92 -21.65
C LYS A 306 12.26 -13.42 -22.71
N GLY A 307 11.44 -14.32 -23.26
CA GLY A 307 10.48 -13.96 -24.30
C GLY A 307 9.43 -13.01 -23.75
N GLU A 308 9.49 -11.74 -24.15
CA GLU A 308 8.36 -10.85 -23.97
C GLU A 308 7.22 -11.35 -24.89
N PHE A 309 6.03 -11.55 -24.33
CA PHE A 309 4.87 -11.91 -25.14
C PHE A 309 4.35 -10.67 -25.87
N GLN A 310 3.75 -10.90 -27.03
CA GLN A 310 3.08 -9.85 -27.79
C GLN A 310 1.60 -9.78 -27.41
N TRP A 311 1.09 -8.55 -27.36
CA TRP A 311 -0.34 -8.31 -27.16
C TRP A 311 -1.08 -8.51 -28.49
N PRO A 312 -2.38 -8.87 -28.45
CA PRO A 312 -3.25 -8.71 -29.61
C PRO A 312 -3.20 -7.26 -30.10
N ARG A 313 -3.45 -7.03 -31.39
CA ARG A 313 -3.47 -5.67 -31.95
C ARG A 313 -4.54 -4.85 -31.23
N ASP A 314 -4.20 -3.62 -30.87
CA ASP A 314 -5.12 -2.73 -30.15
C ASP A 314 -6.42 -2.50 -30.95
N SER A 315 -6.35 -2.44 -32.28
CA SER A 315 -7.53 -2.34 -33.17
C SER A 315 -8.51 -3.51 -33.00
N ASP A 316 -8.00 -4.72 -32.80
CA ASP A 316 -8.83 -5.93 -32.66
C ASP A 316 -9.51 -5.92 -31.29
N ILE A 317 -8.77 -5.50 -30.25
CA ILE A 317 -9.33 -5.30 -28.90
C ILE A 317 -10.40 -4.20 -28.91
N GLU A 318 -10.14 -3.06 -29.54
CA GLU A 318 -11.11 -1.95 -29.63
C GLU A 318 -12.37 -2.38 -30.38
N THR A 319 -12.22 -3.12 -31.49
CA THR A 319 -13.37 -3.62 -32.26
C THR A 319 -14.24 -4.54 -31.40
N LEU A 320 -13.62 -5.46 -30.66
CA LEU A 320 -14.34 -6.37 -29.75
C LEU A 320 -14.91 -5.64 -28.53
N ALA A 321 -14.19 -4.66 -27.96
CA ALA A 321 -14.64 -3.90 -26.81
C ALA A 321 -15.90 -3.06 -27.13
N ASN A 322 -15.92 -2.42 -28.30
CA ASN A 322 -17.07 -1.63 -28.77
C ASN A 322 -18.23 -2.48 -29.32
N SER A 323 -18.01 -3.78 -29.55
CA SER A 323 -19.04 -4.70 -30.01
C SER A 323 -20.15 -4.90 -28.98
N ARG A 324 -21.38 -5.07 -29.45
CA ARG A 324 -22.52 -5.44 -28.60
C ARG A 324 -22.60 -6.94 -28.32
N HIS A 325 -21.94 -7.78 -29.14
CA HIS A 325 -21.97 -9.23 -29.01
C HIS A 325 -21.29 -9.70 -27.71
N SER A 326 -21.80 -10.77 -27.11
CA SER A 326 -21.11 -11.42 -25.99
C SER A 326 -19.69 -11.82 -26.40
N LEU A 327 -18.73 -11.68 -25.49
CA LEU A 327 -17.33 -12.00 -25.76
C LEU A 327 -17.06 -13.51 -25.78
N GLY A 328 -18.04 -14.33 -25.39
CA GLY A 328 -17.92 -15.79 -25.31
C GLY A 328 -16.78 -16.24 -24.39
N ILE A 329 -16.49 -17.55 -24.43
CA ILE A 329 -15.40 -18.17 -23.70
C ILE A 329 -14.15 -18.21 -24.60
N ALA A 330 -13.06 -17.54 -24.21
CA ALA A 330 -11.81 -17.56 -24.97
C ALA A 330 -10.56 -17.45 -24.10
N GLY A 331 -9.39 -17.77 -24.66
CA GLY A 331 -8.11 -17.63 -23.95
C GLY A 331 -8.08 -18.39 -22.62
N SER A 332 -7.64 -17.72 -21.55
CA SER A 332 -7.54 -18.32 -20.20
C SER A 332 -8.89 -18.66 -19.58
N ASP A 333 -10.01 -18.24 -20.16
CA ASP A 333 -11.34 -18.69 -19.74
C ASP A 333 -11.44 -20.22 -19.80
N ARG A 334 -10.67 -20.85 -20.69
CA ARG A 334 -10.64 -22.30 -20.88
C ARG A 334 -9.94 -23.06 -19.76
N TRP A 335 -9.16 -22.38 -18.93
CA TRP A 335 -8.40 -23.03 -17.84
C TRP A 335 -9.30 -23.58 -16.73
N HIS A 336 -10.58 -23.16 -16.67
CA HIS A 336 -11.59 -23.73 -15.78
C HIS A 336 -11.84 -25.22 -16.03
N TRP A 337 -11.64 -25.69 -17.28
CA TRP A 337 -11.76 -27.10 -17.66
C TRP A 337 -10.42 -27.87 -17.56
N GLY A 338 -9.37 -27.22 -17.05
CA GLY A 338 -8.01 -27.75 -17.05
C GLY A 338 -7.25 -27.39 -18.32
N CYS A 339 -5.94 -27.58 -18.29
CA CYS A 339 -5.10 -27.35 -19.46
C CYS A 339 -5.17 -28.56 -20.38
N ILE A 340 -6.10 -28.48 -21.33
CA ILE A 340 -6.10 -29.36 -22.49
C ILE A 340 -4.85 -28.97 -23.28
N ASN A 341 -3.79 -29.75 -23.10
CA ASN A 341 -2.54 -29.75 -23.87
C ASN A 341 -1.82 -28.37 -24.03
N PRO A 342 -0.66 -28.15 -23.37
CA PRO A 342 0.13 -26.92 -23.54
C PRO A 342 0.64 -26.70 -24.98
N TYR A 343 0.54 -27.70 -25.85
CA TYR A 343 0.88 -27.60 -27.28
C TYR A 343 -0.16 -26.89 -28.14
N TRP A 344 -1.37 -26.56 -27.65
CA TRP A 344 -2.28 -25.65 -28.36
C TRP A 344 -1.80 -24.19 -28.28
N ARG A 345 -0.50 -23.96 -28.54
CA ARG A 345 0.04 -22.63 -28.79
C ARG A 345 -0.68 -22.06 -30.01
N PHE A 346 -1.48 -21.04 -29.77
CA PHE A 346 -1.68 -19.84 -30.59
C PHE A 346 -1.73 -20.01 -32.11
N GLU A 347 -2.22 -21.13 -32.63
CA GLU A 347 -2.72 -21.13 -33.99
C GLU A 347 -4.04 -20.38 -33.95
N ASP A 348 -4.00 -19.18 -34.51
CA ASP A 348 -5.11 -18.33 -34.90
C ASP A 348 -6.07 -19.15 -35.78
N GLN A 349 -6.88 -20.01 -35.16
CA GLN A 349 -8.11 -20.46 -35.80
C GLN A 349 -8.93 -19.18 -36.01
N PRO A 350 -9.17 -18.75 -37.27
CA PRO A 350 -9.86 -17.50 -37.55
C PRO A 350 -11.18 -17.49 -36.79
N LEU A 351 -11.47 -16.35 -36.15
CA LEU A 351 -12.65 -16.16 -35.30
C LEU A 351 -14.00 -16.33 -36.06
N GLU A 352 -13.98 -16.65 -37.35
CA GLU A 352 -15.08 -16.51 -38.30
C GLU A 352 -15.84 -17.81 -38.65
N SER A 353 -15.54 -18.99 -38.07
CA SER A 353 -16.23 -20.24 -38.48
C SER A 353 -16.98 -21.01 -37.38
N LEU A 354 -17.38 -20.38 -36.28
CA LEU A 354 -18.10 -21.03 -35.17
C LEU A 354 -19.64 -20.97 -35.27
N ASP A 355 -20.19 -21.04 -36.48
CA ASP A 355 -21.62 -21.37 -36.69
C ASP A 355 -21.90 -22.90 -36.60
N GLY A 356 -20.90 -23.69 -36.21
CA GLY A 356 -21.06 -25.11 -35.92
C GLY A 356 -21.59 -25.32 -34.50
N SER A 357 -22.82 -25.84 -34.41
CA SER A 357 -23.43 -26.48 -33.23
C SER A 357 -22.40 -27.11 -32.27
N PRO A 358 -22.55 -26.99 -30.93
CA PRO A 358 -21.60 -27.51 -29.96
C PRO A 358 -21.56 -29.05 -30.02
N SER A 359 -20.70 -29.60 -30.88
CA SER A 359 -20.30 -30.99 -30.78
C SER A 359 -19.46 -31.13 -29.52
N THR A 360 -20.05 -31.83 -28.54
CA THR A 360 -19.35 -32.30 -27.34
C THR A 360 -18.00 -32.90 -27.72
N PRO A 361 -16.89 -32.50 -27.07
CA PRO A 361 -15.60 -33.10 -27.34
C PRO A 361 -15.63 -34.61 -27.04
N PRO A 362 -14.87 -35.45 -27.78
CA PRO A 362 -14.83 -36.89 -27.55
C PRO A 362 -14.35 -37.17 -26.12
N LEU A 363 -15.18 -37.85 -25.34
CA LEU A 363 -14.97 -38.11 -23.91
C LEU A 363 -13.90 -39.19 -23.61
N ASP A 364 -13.18 -39.68 -24.63
CA ASP A 364 -12.53 -41.01 -24.57
C ASP A 364 -11.01 -41.00 -24.25
N LEU A 365 -10.43 -39.87 -23.84
CA LEU A 365 -9.02 -39.81 -23.44
C LEU A 365 -8.76 -38.98 -22.18
N MET A 366 -9.68 -39.02 -21.21
CA MET A 366 -9.38 -38.62 -19.84
C MET A 366 -8.96 -39.87 -19.05
N THR A 367 -7.67 -40.19 -19.07
CA THR A 367 -7.08 -41.13 -18.12
C THR A 367 -7.42 -40.67 -16.70
N THR A 368 -8.20 -41.47 -16.01
CA THR A 368 -8.58 -41.32 -14.61
C THR A 368 -7.34 -41.41 -13.73
N VAL A 369 -6.73 -40.27 -13.43
CA VAL A 369 -5.75 -40.16 -12.34
C VAL A 369 -6.54 -40.29 -11.02
N PRO A 370 -6.23 -41.27 -10.15
CA PRO A 370 -6.94 -41.44 -8.88
C PRO A 370 -6.75 -40.21 -7.99
N SER A 371 -7.83 -39.47 -7.76
CA SER A 371 -7.85 -38.31 -6.88
C SER A 371 -7.96 -38.76 -5.42
N HIS A 372 -6.84 -38.84 -4.71
CA HIS A 372 -6.84 -38.91 -3.24
C HIS A 372 -6.77 -37.48 -2.65
N PRO A 373 -7.84 -37.00 -1.99
CA PRO A 373 -7.89 -35.66 -1.41
C PRO A 373 -7.16 -35.67 -0.06
N GLY A 374 -5.93 -35.16 -0.02
CA GLY A 374 -5.27 -34.85 1.27
C GLY A 374 -3.74 -34.98 1.30
N LEU A 375 -3.13 -35.79 0.44
CA LEU A 375 -1.66 -35.99 0.44
C LEU A 375 -0.94 -35.33 -0.73
N HIS A 376 -1.69 -34.77 -1.69
CA HIS A 376 -1.10 -34.32 -2.95
C HIS A 376 -0.41 -32.96 -2.85
N TYR A 377 -0.81 -32.08 -1.93
CA TYR A 377 -0.27 -30.72 -1.91
C TYR A 377 1.18 -30.66 -1.42
N ASP A 378 1.54 -31.43 -0.39
CA ASP A 378 2.90 -31.40 0.18
C ASP A 378 3.94 -32.02 -0.76
N LEU A 379 3.61 -33.10 -1.46
CA LEU A 379 4.52 -33.70 -2.44
C LEU A 379 4.67 -32.83 -3.70
N TYR A 380 3.59 -32.21 -4.19
CA TYR A 380 3.65 -31.35 -5.37
C TYR A 380 4.37 -30.02 -5.08
N SER A 381 4.25 -29.50 -3.85
CA SER A 381 4.96 -28.32 -3.39
C SER A 381 6.47 -28.57 -3.26
N ALA A 382 6.87 -29.79 -2.90
CA ALA A 382 8.29 -30.18 -2.86
C ALA A 382 8.94 -30.24 -4.25
N VAL A 383 8.16 -30.52 -5.30
CA VAL A 383 8.66 -30.73 -6.67
C VAL A 383 8.73 -29.43 -7.48
N HIS A 384 7.91 -28.42 -7.18
CA HIS A 384 7.87 -27.20 -7.97
C HIS A 384 8.08 -25.94 -7.14
N PRO A 385 9.01 -25.04 -7.56
CA PRO A 385 9.19 -23.78 -6.88
C PRO A 385 7.88 -22.95 -6.90
N PRO A 386 7.65 -22.11 -5.89
CA PRO A 386 6.56 -21.14 -5.88
C PRO A 386 6.56 -20.29 -7.16
N LEU A 387 5.36 -20.03 -7.69
CA LEU A 387 5.21 -19.12 -8.82
C LEU A 387 5.49 -17.69 -8.37
N THR A 388 6.17 -16.93 -9.21
CA THR A 388 6.44 -15.50 -9.01
C THR A 388 5.64 -14.65 -10.00
N CYS A 389 5.40 -13.39 -9.65
CA CYS A 389 4.69 -12.43 -10.48
C CYS A 389 5.62 -11.86 -11.56
N ALA A 390 5.11 -11.74 -12.79
CA ALA A 390 5.79 -11.05 -13.88
C ALA A 390 5.78 -9.54 -13.67
N ALA A 391 6.94 -8.91 -13.84
CA ALA A 391 7.11 -7.46 -13.71
C ALA A 391 6.86 -6.68 -15.02
N ARG A 392 6.89 -7.37 -16.17
CA ARG A 392 6.77 -6.78 -17.52
C ARG A 392 5.86 -7.64 -18.41
N ASN A 393 5.92 -7.49 -19.73
CA ASN A 393 5.27 -8.40 -20.69
C ASN A 393 5.96 -9.79 -20.73
N SER A 394 6.37 -10.31 -19.58
CA SER A 394 6.99 -11.63 -19.46
C SER A 394 5.95 -12.65 -19.04
N ILE A 395 6.03 -13.86 -19.59
CA ILE A 395 5.17 -14.98 -19.20
C ILE A 395 5.56 -15.48 -17.79
N THR A 396 6.85 -15.41 -17.49
CA THR A 396 7.46 -15.82 -16.23
C THR A 396 7.79 -14.61 -15.35
N GLY A 397 7.68 -14.78 -14.04
CA GLY A 397 8.23 -13.85 -13.06
C GLY A 397 9.72 -14.05 -12.85
N VAL A 398 10.30 -13.29 -11.92
CA VAL A 398 11.69 -13.48 -11.47
C VAL A 398 11.88 -14.92 -10.95
N PRO A 399 13.03 -15.57 -11.16
CA PRO A 399 13.29 -16.87 -10.55
C PRO A 399 13.02 -16.83 -9.04
N TYR A 400 12.34 -17.85 -8.53
CA TYR A 400 12.03 -17.90 -7.11
C TYR A 400 13.31 -18.00 -6.28
N ALA A 401 13.41 -17.14 -5.28
CA ALA A 401 14.38 -17.23 -4.20
C ALA A 401 13.65 -16.99 -2.86
N PRO A 402 14.12 -17.53 -1.73
CA PRO A 402 13.50 -17.28 -0.42
C PRO A 402 13.46 -15.80 -0.01
N SER A 403 14.29 -14.96 -0.64
CA SER A 403 14.32 -13.50 -0.46
C SER A 403 13.28 -12.75 -1.29
N VAL A 404 12.57 -13.42 -2.20
CA VAL A 404 11.51 -12.80 -3.03
C VAL A 404 10.38 -12.35 -2.10
N PRO A 405 9.98 -11.07 -2.14
CA PRO A 405 8.97 -10.55 -1.23
C PRO A 405 7.59 -11.15 -1.54
N ALA A 406 6.74 -11.26 -0.52
CA ALA A 406 5.43 -11.90 -0.61
C ALA A 406 4.53 -11.30 -1.71
N TYR A 407 4.60 -10.00 -1.96
CA TYR A 407 3.83 -9.35 -3.03
C TYR A 407 4.25 -9.81 -4.43
N MET A 408 5.48 -10.31 -4.61
CA MET A 408 5.97 -10.90 -5.87
C MET A 408 5.71 -12.41 -5.98
N LEU A 409 5.15 -13.07 -4.96
CA LEU A 409 4.72 -14.46 -5.06
C LEU A 409 3.31 -14.55 -5.61
N LEU A 410 3.05 -15.46 -6.55
CA LEU A 410 1.73 -15.73 -7.08
C LEU A 410 1.12 -16.92 -6.33
N THR A 411 0.34 -16.62 -5.30
CA THR A 411 -0.26 -17.59 -4.39
C THR A 411 -1.65 -18.05 -4.87
N PRO A 412 -2.18 -19.20 -4.40
CA PRO A 412 -3.55 -19.61 -4.69
C PRO A 412 -4.59 -18.54 -4.35
N ALA A 413 -4.39 -17.80 -3.26
CA ALA A 413 -5.27 -16.70 -2.88
C ALA A 413 -5.29 -15.56 -3.91
N LYS A 414 -4.13 -15.19 -4.48
CA LYS A 414 -4.05 -14.19 -5.56
C LYS A 414 -4.74 -14.65 -6.84
N ILE A 415 -4.66 -15.95 -7.16
CA ILE A 415 -5.39 -16.55 -8.28
C ILE A 415 -6.91 -16.53 -8.03
N ALA A 416 -7.34 -16.88 -6.82
CA ALA A 416 -8.74 -16.80 -6.40
C ALA A 416 -9.29 -15.37 -6.48
N CYS A 417 -8.55 -14.37 -5.99
CA CYS A 417 -8.88 -12.96 -6.14
C CYS A 417 -9.04 -12.59 -7.63
N TRP A 418 -8.05 -12.91 -8.47
CA TRP A 418 -8.13 -12.68 -9.90
C TRP A 418 -9.39 -13.30 -10.53
N ALA A 419 -9.65 -14.58 -10.25
CA ALA A 419 -10.81 -15.29 -10.78
C ALA A 419 -12.14 -14.66 -10.32
N SER A 420 -12.21 -14.21 -9.06
CA SER A 420 -13.38 -13.55 -8.48
C SER A 420 -13.72 -12.24 -9.20
N HIS A 421 -12.72 -11.40 -9.46
CA HIS A 421 -12.94 -10.15 -10.20
C HIS A 421 -13.22 -10.41 -11.68
N VAL A 422 -12.53 -11.34 -12.34
CA VAL A 422 -12.79 -11.69 -13.75
C VAL A 422 -14.24 -12.17 -13.94
N LYS A 423 -14.79 -12.92 -12.97
CA LYS A 423 -16.21 -13.33 -12.96
C LYS A 423 -17.16 -12.13 -12.98
N VAL A 424 -16.91 -11.10 -12.15
CA VAL A 424 -17.72 -9.87 -12.14
C VAL A 424 -17.51 -9.04 -13.40
N ILE A 425 -16.25 -8.84 -13.82
CA ILE A 425 -15.90 -8.08 -15.02
C ILE A 425 -16.56 -8.69 -16.25
N ARG A 426 -16.58 -10.03 -16.36
CA ARG A 426 -17.30 -10.71 -17.45
C ARG A 426 -18.79 -10.43 -17.41
N ARG A 427 -19.41 -10.51 -16.23
CA ARG A 427 -20.83 -10.21 -16.07
C ARG A 427 -21.16 -8.78 -16.54
N ILE A 428 -20.31 -7.80 -16.25
CA ILE A 428 -20.45 -6.43 -16.73
C ILE A 428 -20.25 -6.37 -18.26
N ALA A 429 -19.20 -7.03 -18.77
CA ALA A 429 -18.82 -7.03 -20.19
C ALA A 429 -19.88 -7.64 -21.12
N ASP A 430 -20.57 -8.68 -20.65
CA ASP A 430 -21.69 -9.31 -21.37
C ASP A 430 -22.99 -8.50 -21.26
N GLY A 431 -22.96 -7.34 -20.58
CA GLY A 431 -24.14 -6.50 -20.37
C GLY A 431 -25.12 -7.16 -19.43
N GLY A 432 -24.62 -7.66 -18.29
CA GLY A 432 -25.37 -8.35 -17.24
C GLY A 432 -26.45 -7.50 -16.59
N SER A 433 -27.40 -7.00 -17.40
CA SER A 433 -28.77 -6.84 -16.98
C SER A 433 -29.23 -8.25 -16.62
N ILE A 434 -29.24 -8.54 -15.32
CA ILE A 434 -30.23 -9.48 -14.79
C ILE A 434 -31.54 -9.04 -15.44
N MET A 435 -32.20 -9.99 -16.07
CA MET A 435 -33.48 -9.82 -16.71
C MET A 435 -34.44 -9.07 -15.77
N ASN A 436 -34.54 -7.75 -15.92
CA ASN A 436 -35.86 -7.14 -15.81
C ASN A 436 -36.55 -7.60 -17.09
N THR A 437 -37.20 -8.75 -17.01
CA THR A 437 -38.20 -9.28 -17.96
C THR A 437 -39.43 -8.36 -18.06
N GLY A 438 -39.28 -7.06 -17.79
CA GLY A 438 -40.20 -6.07 -18.29
C GLY A 438 -40.10 -6.07 -19.82
N PRO A 439 -41.21 -5.93 -20.55
CA PRO A 439 -41.14 -5.68 -21.97
C PRO A 439 -40.17 -4.51 -22.17
N ALA A 440 -39.22 -4.68 -23.10
CA ALA A 440 -38.37 -3.61 -23.55
C ALA A 440 -39.27 -2.48 -24.05
N THR A 441 -39.71 -1.61 -23.15
CA THR A 441 -40.11 -0.27 -23.52
C THR A 441 -38.81 0.32 -24.02
N GLU A 442 -38.64 0.27 -25.34
CA GLU A 442 -37.74 1.11 -26.09
C GLU A 442 -37.76 2.46 -25.40
N SER A 443 -36.73 2.74 -24.59
CA SER A 443 -36.58 4.03 -23.96
C SER A 443 -36.32 4.97 -25.13
N MET A 444 -37.42 5.56 -25.59
CA MET A 444 -37.57 6.39 -26.78
C MET A 444 -36.93 7.77 -26.61
N LEU A 445 -35.96 7.86 -25.69
CA LEU A 445 -35.12 9.03 -25.49
C LEU A 445 -33.68 8.57 -25.68
N GLY A 446 -33.30 8.41 -26.96
CA GLY A 446 -31.91 8.44 -27.44
C GLY A 446 -31.23 9.80 -27.22
N ILE A 447 -31.52 10.44 -26.10
CA ILE A 447 -31.00 11.74 -25.68
C ILE A 447 -30.14 11.46 -24.45
N GLY A 448 -28.89 11.04 -24.70
CA GLY A 448 -27.89 10.75 -23.68
C GLY A 448 -27.45 9.29 -23.67
N GLY A 449 -26.70 8.87 -24.68
CA GLY A 449 -26.11 7.54 -24.80
C GLY A 449 -24.98 7.27 -23.80
N TYR A 450 -25.26 7.40 -22.50
CA TYR A 450 -24.34 7.04 -21.45
C TYR A 450 -24.20 5.52 -21.39
N GLU A 451 -22.96 5.04 -21.45
CA GLU A 451 -22.68 3.62 -21.23
C GLU A 451 -23.11 3.20 -19.83
N ASP A 452 -23.57 1.95 -19.69
CA ASP A 452 -23.86 1.36 -18.38
C ASP A 452 -22.61 1.36 -17.51
N VAL A 453 -22.69 2.04 -16.37
CA VAL A 453 -21.63 2.09 -15.36
C VAL A 453 -21.98 1.16 -14.21
N THR A 454 -21.03 0.29 -13.86
CA THR A 454 -21.14 -0.61 -12.71
C THR A 454 -20.03 -0.31 -11.70
N VAL A 455 -20.39 -0.20 -10.42
CA VAL A 455 -19.43 -0.11 -9.32
C VAL A 455 -19.19 -1.50 -8.73
N VAL A 456 -17.93 -1.86 -8.53
CA VAL A 456 -17.50 -3.10 -7.91
C VAL A 456 -16.80 -2.77 -6.60
N LEU A 457 -17.20 -3.46 -5.54
CA LEU A 457 -16.71 -3.31 -4.18
C LEU A 457 -16.22 -4.66 -3.65
N GLU A 458 -15.17 -4.69 -2.86
CA GLU A 458 -14.82 -5.82 -1.98
C GLU A 458 -15.60 -5.71 -0.66
N ASP A 459 -15.61 -6.78 0.15
CA ASP A 459 -16.45 -6.89 1.36
C ASP A 459 -15.82 -6.34 2.65
N ASP A 460 -14.58 -5.86 2.56
CA ASP A 460 -13.80 -5.33 3.66
C ASP A 460 -13.56 -3.83 3.53
N ILE A 461 -14.53 -3.07 3.03
CA ILE A 461 -14.42 -1.62 2.83
C ILE A 461 -15.15 -0.78 3.90
N ASP A 462 -14.80 0.50 3.98
CA ASP A 462 -15.62 1.58 4.55
C ASP A 462 -15.79 2.68 3.48
N MET A 463 -16.82 3.51 3.61
CA MET A 463 -17.18 4.54 2.64
C MET A 463 -17.47 5.87 3.33
N GLU A 464 -17.19 6.98 2.65
CA GLU A 464 -17.59 8.30 3.14
C GLU A 464 -19.12 8.38 3.28
N ARG A 465 -19.60 9.00 4.37
CA ARG A 465 -21.04 9.23 4.57
C ARG A 465 -21.66 10.10 3.48
N ASP A 466 -20.90 11.06 2.95
CA ASP A 466 -21.30 12.00 1.91
C ASP A 466 -20.83 11.55 0.50
N ILE A 467 -20.58 10.25 0.30
CA ILE A 467 -20.01 9.72 -0.95
C ILE A 467 -20.79 10.12 -2.21
N ARG A 468 -22.14 10.21 -2.13
CA ARG A 468 -22.97 10.61 -3.27
C ARG A 468 -22.66 12.04 -3.72
N ASP A 469 -22.51 12.96 -2.78
CA ASP A 469 -22.25 14.37 -3.08
C ASP A 469 -20.84 14.56 -3.64
N ARG A 470 -19.86 13.84 -3.07
CA ARG A 470 -18.47 13.84 -3.59
C ARG A 470 -18.42 13.32 -5.02
N LEU A 471 -19.01 12.15 -5.27
CA LEU A 471 -18.96 11.51 -6.58
C LEU A 471 -19.75 12.26 -7.65
N ARG A 472 -20.81 12.99 -7.29
CA ARG A 472 -21.57 13.82 -8.25
C ARG A 472 -20.66 14.80 -9.02
N SER A 473 -19.72 15.44 -8.32
CA SER A 473 -18.75 16.35 -8.94
C SER A 473 -17.70 15.62 -9.79
N VAL A 474 -17.23 14.47 -9.30
CA VAL A 474 -16.24 13.61 -9.97
C VAL A 474 -16.75 13.13 -11.34
N TRP A 475 -18.00 12.70 -11.40
CA TRP A 475 -18.59 12.17 -12.64
C TRP A 475 -18.69 13.21 -13.76
N GLY A 476 -18.91 14.48 -13.41
CA GLY A 476 -18.95 15.56 -14.39
C GLY A 476 -17.60 15.91 -15.02
N ALA A 477 -16.48 15.54 -14.38
CA ALA A 477 -15.13 15.80 -14.89
C ALA A 477 -14.52 14.63 -15.67
N LEU A 478 -15.18 13.47 -15.73
CA LEU A 478 -14.71 12.38 -16.55
C LEU A 478 -14.76 12.77 -18.04
N PRO A 479 -13.75 12.40 -18.84
CA PRO A 479 -13.84 12.55 -20.28
C PRO A 479 -14.94 11.65 -20.85
N GLU A 480 -15.40 11.93 -22.08
CA GLU A 480 -16.42 11.09 -22.74
C GLU A 480 -16.02 9.61 -22.83
N GLN A 481 -14.72 9.33 -22.96
CA GLN A 481 -14.18 7.98 -23.07
C GLN A 481 -13.29 7.65 -21.87
N TRP A 482 -13.79 6.80 -20.99
CA TRP A 482 -13.07 6.24 -19.86
C TRP A 482 -13.45 4.77 -19.65
N ASP A 483 -12.56 4.01 -19.02
CA ASP A 483 -12.72 2.58 -18.86
C ASP A 483 -13.00 2.20 -17.40
N ILE A 484 -12.19 2.76 -16.50
CA ILE A 484 -12.21 2.43 -15.08
C ILE A 484 -11.94 3.67 -14.22
N VAL A 485 -12.63 3.78 -13.09
CA VAL A 485 -12.37 4.80 -12.06
C VAL A 485 -12.15 4.13 -10.71
N PHE A 486 -11.01 4.35 -10.07
CA PHE A 486 -10.71 3.84 -8.73
C PHE A 486 -11.26 4.78 -7.66
N LEU A 487 -12.07 4.25 -6.74
CA LEU A 487 -12.76 5.04 -5.72
C LEU A 487 -11.97 5.17 -4.40
N GLY A 488 -10.85 4.44 -4.29
CA GLY A 488 -10.04 4.36 -3.07
C GLY A 488 -8.54 4.45 -3.29
N GLY A 489 -8.09 5.34 -4.19
CA GLY A 489 -6.72 5.33 -4.69
C GLY A 489 -5.72 6.27 -4.00
N LEU A 490 -6.10 7.09 -3.01
CA LEU A 490 -5.26 8.26 -2.70
C LEU A 490 -3.97 7.94 -1.93
N VAL A 491 -2.89 8.59 -2.40
CA VAL A 491 -1.61 8.92 -1.76
C VAL A 491 -1.26 7.99 -0.60
N CYS A 492 -0.53 6.94 -0.97
CA CYS A 492 -0.04 5.88 -0.09
C CYS A 492 -0.95 4.64 0.04
N HIS A 493 -2.17 4.62 -0.56
CA HIS A 493 -3.16 3.55 -0.34
C HIS A 493 -2.70 2.12 -0.51
N CYS A 494 -1.81 1.86 -1.46
CA CYS A 494 -1.09 0.60 -1.56
C CYS A 494 0.28 0.86 -2.19
N TRP A 495 0.94 1.93 -1.74
CA TRP A 495 2.18 2.45 -2.33
C TRP A 495 2.03 3.01 -3.75
N SER A 496 0.84 3.46 -4.14
CA SER A 496 0.64 4.28 -5.35
C SER A 496 0.55 5.77 -5.02
N ASN A 497 1.02 6.61 -5.94
CA ASN A 497 0.82 8.05 -5.93
C ASN A 497 -0.18 8.42 -7.03
N GLU A 498 -1.47 8.25 -6.79
CA GLU A 498 -2.52 8.60 -7.76
C GLU A 498 -2.70 10.12 -7.93
N SER A 499 -2.05 10.94 -7.10
CA SER A 499 -1.94 12.39 -7.30
C SER A 499 -0.74 12.79 -8.20
N TYR A 500 -0.03 11.82 -8.78
CA TYR A 500 1.13 12.07 -9.64
C TYR A 500 0.78 12.91 -10.87
N HIS A 501 -0.38 12.62 -11.49
CA HIS A 501 -0.91 13.42 -12.59
C HIS A 501 -1.76 14.58 -12.06
N PRO A 502 -1.81 15.74 -12.75
CA PRO A 502 -2.63 16.85 -12.32
C PRO A 502 -4.12 16.48 -12.30
N ALA A 503 -4.88 17.10 -11.40
CA ALA A 503 -6.33 16.95 -11.34
C ALA A 503 -6.96 17.42 -12.67
N LEU A 504 -8.02 16.73 -13.11
CA LEU A 504 -8.85 17.19 -14.20
C LEU A 504 -9.60 18.46 -13.78
N PRO A 505 -9.78 19.42 -14.70
CA PRO A 505 -10.57 20.61 -14.42
C PRO A 505 -12.01 20.20 -14.10
N MET A 506 -12.48 20.57 -12.91
CA MET A 506 -13.87 20.44 -12.52
C MET A 506 -14.54 21.81 -12.64
N ASP A 507 -15.69 21.85 -13.31
CA ASP A 507 -16.58 23.01 -13.29
C ASP A 507 -17.25 23.11 -11.92
N LEU A 508 -16.47 23.49 -10.91
CA LEU A 508 -17.01 23.77 -9.59
C LEU A 508 -17.82 25.06 -9.69
N PRO A 509 -19.10 25.07 -9.26
CA PRO A 509 -19.85 26.31 -9.17
C PRO A 509 -19.08 27.25 -8.25
N LEU A 510 -18.79 28.46 -8.74
CA LEU A 510 -18.02 29.54 -8.07
C LEU A 510 -18.63 30.04 -6.73
N SER A 511 -19.51 29.27 -6.10
CA SER A 511 -20.37 29.72 -5.02
C SER A 511 -19.71 29.56 -3.65
N SER A 512 -19.63 30.69 -2.94
CA SER A 512 -19.42 30.83 -1.50
C SER A 512 -17.98 30.65 -1.00
N SER A 513 -17.20 31.73 -1.18
CA SER A 513 -15.93 32.02 -0.51
C SER A 513 -16.04 32.23 1.02
N THR A 514 -17.00 31.60 1.68
CA THR A 514 -17.25 31.78 3.10
C THR A 514 -17.38 30.44 3.80
N PHE A 515 -16.30 30.11 4.52
CA PHE A 515 -16.20 29.21 5.66
C PHE A 515 -16.18 27.68 5.43
N GLU A 516 -15.18 27.10 6.11
CA GLU A 516 -14.76 25.69 6.21
C GLU A 516 -14.09 25.06 4.99
N SER A 517 -12.85 24.62 5.22
CA SER A 517 -12.00 23.82 4.34
C SER A 517 -12.62 22.43 4.15
N VAL A 518 -13.74 22.35 3.44
CA VAL A 518 -14.27 21.06 2.98
C VAL A 518 -13.25 20.51 1.99
N SER A 519 -12.63 19.39 2.35
CA SER A 519 -11.63 18.73 1.51
C SER A 519 -12.29 18.32 0.20
N VAL A 520 -11.89 19.01 -0.87
CA VAL A 520 -12.44 18.85 -2.21
C VAL A 520 -11.93 17.55 -2.80
N THR A 521 -12.85 16.67 -3.16
CA THR A 521 -12.56 15.45 -3.91
C THR A 521 -12.30 15.80 -5.36
N THR A 522 -11.09 15.55 -5.83
CA THR A 522 -10.62 15.74 -7.21
C THR A 522 -10.45 14.42 -7.94
N LEU A 523 -10.44 14.49 -9.28
CA LEU A 523 -10.27 13.35 -10.16
C LEU A 523 -8.95 13.48 -10.90
N HIS A 524 -8.14 12.42 -10.92
CA HIS A 524 -6.83 12.41 -11.54
C HIS A 524 -6.73 11.27 -12.55
N PRO A 525 -5.99 11.43 -13.67
CA PRO A 525 -5.56 10.29 -14.46
C PRO A 525 -4.80 9.30 -13.56
N SER A 526 -5.18 8.03 -13.64
CA SER A 526 -4.60 7.01 -12.76
C SER A 526 -3.16 6.70 -13.16
N PHE A 527 -2.27 6.59 -12.17
CA PHE A 527 -0.85 6.32 -12.41
C PHE A 527 -0.55 4.81 -12.40
N GLY A 528 -1.04 4.09 -11.39
CA GLY A 528 -0.69 2.68 -11.22
C GLY A 528 -1.27 2.11 -9.94
N PRO A 529 -2.59 1.96 -9.86
CA PRO A 529 -3.31 1.61 -8.63
C PRO A 529 -2.88 0.23 -8.16
N LYS A 530 -2.78 0.07 -6.85
CA LYS A 530 -2.22 -1.14 -6.20
C LYS A 530 -3.25 -1.88 -5.34
N CYS A 531 -4.52 -1.54 -5.50
CA CYS A 531 -5.65 -2.14 -4.80
C CYS A 531 -6.86 -2.22 -5.73
N THR A 532 -7.73 -3.18 -5.46
CA THR A 532 -8.94 -3.47 -6.25
C THR A 532 -10.22 -3.39 -5.43
N HIS A 533 -10.15 -2.85 -4.21
CA HIS A 533 -11.25 -2.87 -3.23
C HIS A 533 -12.47 -2.07 -3.65
N ALA A 534 -12.31 -1.03 -4.48
CA ALA A 534 -13.43 -0.26 -5.01
C ALA A 534 -13.10 0.42 -6.33
N TYR A 535 -13.86 0.11 -7.38
CA TYR A 535 -13.73 0.74 -8.68
C TYR A 535 -15.06 0.76 -9.46
N ALA A 536 -15.23 1.75 -10.33
CA ALA A 536 -16.31 1.83 -11.31
C ALA A 536 -15.79 1.41 -12.69
N LEU A 537 -16.61 0.69 -13.46
CA LEU A 537 -16.32 0.26 -14.82
C LEU A 537 -17.46 0.66 -15.75
N THR A 538 -17.11 1.16 -16.94
CA THR A 538 -18.05 1.17 -18.07
C THR A 538 -18.17 -0.22 -18.67
N ARG A 539 -19.25 -0.51 -19.39
CA ARG A 539 -19.40 -1.77 -20.14
C ARG A 539 -18.25 -1.95 -21.14
N THR A 540 -17.89 -0.93 -21.92
CA THR A 540 -16.79 -1.02 -22.89
C THR A 540 -15.45 -1.19 -22.18
N GLY A 541 -15.23 -0.49 -21.07
CA GLY A 541 -14.06 -0.66 -20.20
C GLY A 541 -13.94 -2.08 -19.66
N ALA A 542 -15.04 -2.68 -19.19
CA ALA A 542 -15.07 -4.06 -18.72
C ALA A 542 -14.72 -5.07 -19.83
N ARG A 543 -15.20 -4.84 -21.06
CA ARG A 543 -14.89 -5.68 -22.22
C ARG A 543 -13.41 -5.59 -22.60
N ARG A 544 -12.87 -4.37 -22.68
CA ARG A 544 -11.43 -4.13 -22.94
C ARG A 544 -10.57 -4.77 -21.86
N LEU A 545 -10.93 -4.58 -20.59
CA LEU A 545 -10.24 -5.18 -19.46
C LEU A 545 -10.28 -6.71 -19.51
N LEU A 546 -11.44 -7.31 -19.77
CA LEU A 546 -11.58 -8.76 -19.87
C LEU A 546 -10.71 -9.35 -20.99
N LEU A 547 -10.69 -8.73 -22.16
CA LEU A 547 -9.89 -9.16 -23.31
C LEU A 547 -8.40 -9.25 -22.97
N HIS A 548 -7.89 -8.27 -22.21
CA HIS A 548 -6.51 -8.29 -21.73
C HIS A 548 -6.30 -9.33 -20.63
N LEU A 549 -7.16 -9.38 -19.62
CA LEU A 549 -7.04 -10.30 -18.48
C LEU A 549 -7.14 -11.77 -18.88
N ARG A 550 -7.78 -12.08 -20.01
CA ARG A 550 -7.90 -13.44 -20.55
C ARG A 550 -6.86 -13.81 -21.59
N HIS A 551 -5.96 -12.90 -21.95
CA HIS A 551 -4.86 -13.18 -22.88
C HIS A 551 -3.90 -14.19 -22.25
N PRO A 552 -3.79 -15.44 -22.73
CA PRO A 552 -3.11 -16.52 -22.00
C PRO A 552 -1.68 -16.22 -21.52
N PRO A 553 -0.81 -15.52 -22.27
CA PRO A 553 0.52 -15.13 -21.80
C PRO A 553 0.52 -14.14 -20.62
N PHE A 554 -0.55 -13.35 -20.48
CA PHE A 554 -0.70 -12.35 -19.43
C PHE A 554 -1.58 -12.83 -18.26
N ALA A 555 -2.61 -13.61 -18.56
CA ALA A 555 -3.59 -14.11 -17.61
C ALA A 555 -2.90 -14.83 -16.45
N TYR A 556 -3.16 -14.37 -15.23
CA TYR A 556 -2.55 -14.92 -14.02
C TYR A 556 -1.00 -14.92 -14.07
N SER A 557 -0.37 -14.03 -14.85
CA SER A 557 1.09 -13.87 -14.83
C SER A 557 1.58 -13.16 -13.56
N ARG A 558 0.69 -12.43 -12.89
CA ARG A 558 0.93 -11.59 -11.71
C ARG A 558 -0.34 -11.48 -10.86
N ALA A 559 -0.28 -10.78 -9.73
CA ALA A 559 -1.47 -10.45 -8.95
C ALA A 559 -2.39 -9.47 -9.72
N LEU A 560 -3.69 -9.45 -9.43
CA LEU A 560 -4.68 -8.69 -10.22
C LEU A 560 -4.42 -7.18 -10.18
N ASP A 561 -4.13 -6.64 -8.99
CA ASP A 561 -3.71 -5.26 -8.77
C ASP A 561 -2.49 -4.88 -9.64
N GLN A 562 -1.48 -5.76 -9.70
CA GLN A 562 -0.30 -5.57 -10.55
C GLN A 562 -0.65 -5.63 -12.04
N ALA A 563 -1.65 -6.43 -12.42
CA ALA A 563 -2.15 -6.46 -13.80
C ALA A 563 -2.87 -5.17 -14.16
N PHE A 564 -3.72 -4.63 -13.29
CA PHE A 564 -4.39 -3.36 -13.51
C PHE A 564 -3.36 -2.23 -13.64
N ALA A 565 -2.43 -2.13 -12.69
CA ALA A 565 -1.34 -1.16 -12.76
C ALA A 565 -0.55 -1.27 -14.08
N TRP A 566 -0.24 -2.49 -14.53
CA TRP A 566 0.48 -2.69 -15.79
C TRP A 566 -0.33 -2.26 -17.01
N LEU A 567 -1.62 -2.61 -17.08
CA LEU A 567 -2.49 -2.22 -18.19
C LEU A 567 -2.69 -0.70 -18.27
N ILE A 568 -2.71 -0.02 -17.13
CA ILE A 568 -2.80 1.44 -17.04
C ILE A 568 -1.48 2.08 -17.49
N LEU A 569 -0.36 1.65 -16.91
CA LEU A 569 0.98 2.16 -17.25
C LEU A 569 1.36 1.92 -18.72
N SER A 570 0.86 0.85 -19.33
CA SER A 570 1.07 0.55 -20.75
C SER A 570 0.08 1.25 -21.69
N GLY A 571 -0.81 2.10 -21.17
CA GLY A 571 -1.78 2.86 -21.97
C GLY A 571 -2.93 2.03 -22.54
N ARG A 572 -3.13 0.81 -22.04
CA ARG A 572 -4.16 -0.13 -22.51
C ARG A 572 -5.52 0.08 -21.88
N LEU A 573 -5.58 0.87 -20.81
CA LEU A 573 -6.81 1.26 -20.12
C LEU A 573 -6.81 2.77 -19.85
N LYS A 574 -7.95 3.41 -20.12
CA LYS A 574 -8.21 4.79 -19.73
C LYS A 574 -8.73 4.83 -18.30
N ALA A 575 -7.81 4.97 -17.36
CA ALA A 575 -8.10 4.87 -15.93
C ALA A 575 -7.99 6.22 -15.22
N PHE A 576 -8.86 6.42 -14.24
CA PHE A 576 -8.86 7.60 -13.37
C PHE A 576 -8.96 7.18 -11.90
N SER A 577 -8.56 8.07 -10.99
CA SER A 577 -8.55 7.83 -9.55
C SER A 577 -9.12 9.02 -8.80
N VAL A 578 -9.95 8.74 -7.80
CA VAL A 578 -10.57 9.72 -6.91
C VAL A 578 -9.62 10.07 -5.76
N VAL A 579 -9.48 11.37 -5.49
CA VAL A 579 -8.44 11.96 -4.63
C VAL A 579 -9.05 13.06 -3.75
N PRO A 580 -9.16 12.94 -2.40
CA PRO A 580 -8.90 11.75 -1.59
C PRO A 580 -9.84 10.59 -1.84
N SER A 581 -9.39 9.41 -1.38
CA SER A 581 -10.18 8.17 -1.37
C SER A 581 -11.55 8.43 -0.74
N VAL A 582 -12.61 7.96 -1.39
CA VAL A 582 -13.96 7.99 -0.83
C VAL A 582 -14.44 6.61 -0.37
N VAL A 583 -13.64 5.58 -0.67
CA VAL A 583 -13.79 4.20 -0.21
C VAL A 583 -12.42 3.67 0.20
N VAL A 584 -12.30 3.07 1.39
CA VAL A 584 -11.01 2.55 1.91
C VAL A 584 -11.15 1.11 2.37
N GLN A 585 -10.08 0.33 2.26
CA GLN A 585 -10.04 -1.02 2.82
C GLN A 585 -9.86 -0.98 4.35
N ARG A 586 -10.74 -1.67 5.06
CA ARG A 586 -10.72 -1.86 6.52
C ARG A 586 -9.77 -3.00 6.88
N LYS A 587 -8.77 -2.69 7.69
CA LYS A 587 -7.79 -3.66 8.20
C LYS A 587 -8.16 -4.16 9.60
N VAL A 588 -9.41 -4.57 9.76
CA VAL A 588 -9.97 -5.08 11.03
C VAL A 588 -9.90 -6.61 11.07
N PHE A 589 -9.94 -7.26 9.91
CA PHE A 589 -9.90 -8.72 9.78
C PHE A 589 -8.58 -9.19 9.17
N GLN A 590 -8.28 -10.48 9.32
CA GLN A 590 -7.15 -11.11 8.65
C GLN A 590 -7.34 -11.05 7.12
N SER A 591 -6.24 -10.78 6.40
CA SER A 591 -6.25 -10.76 4.94
C SER A 591 -6.24 -12.18 4.40
N ASP A 592 -7.14 -12.43 3.45
CA ASP A 592 -7.23 -13.72 2.75
C ASP A 592 -6.15 -13.88 1.67
N ILE A 593 -5.55 -12.77 1.22
CA ILE A 593 -4.63 -12.72 0.06
C ILE A 593 -3.18 -12.69 0.49
N ASP A 594 -2.83 -11.77 1.39
CA ASP A 594 -1.47 -11.62 1.89
C ASP A 594 -1.49 -11.65 3.42
N LYS A 595 -1.01 -12.77 3.97
CA LYS A 595 -0.91 -12.90 5.43
C LYS A 595 0.13 -11.90 5.98
N GLY A 596 1.07 -11.36 5.20
CA GLY A 596 2.14 -10.53 5.74
C GLY A 596 2.87 -11.20 6.91
N ARG A 597 3.48 -10.41 7.82
CA ARG A 597 4.09 -10.97 9.04
C ARG A 597 3.06 -11.39 10.11
N ASN A 598 1.89 -10.76 10.16
CA ASN A 598 0.94 -10.88 11.28
C ASN A 598 -0.47 -11.35 10.89
N GLY A 599 -0.67 -11.84 9.67
CA GLY A 599 -1.98 -12.18 9.11
C GLY A 599 -2.80 -11.00 8.57
N LEU A 600 -2.36 -9.75 8.75
CA LEU A 600 -3.15 -8.53 8.47
C LEU A 600 -2.80 -7.85 7.14
N GLY A 601 -1.96 -8.46 6.31
CA GLY A 601 -1.43 -7.83 5.10
C GLY A 601 -0.54 -6.61 5.40
N SER A 602 -0.55 -5.63 4.50
CA SER A 602 0.19 -4.37 4.67
C SER A 602 -0.27 -3.61 5.92
N THR A 603 0.66 -3.04 6.69
CA THR A 603 0.34 -2.26 7.91
C THR A 603 -0.25 -0.88 7.63
N TRP A 604 -0.14 -0.40 6.39
CA TRP A 604 -0.55 0.94 6.00
C TRP A 604 -2.09 1.11 6.11
N ARG A 605 -2.60 2.29 6.50
CA ARG A 605 -4.03 2.56 6.60
C ARG A 605 -4.35 3.93 6.01
N ASP A 606 -5.47 4.00 5.29
CA ASP A 606 -6.06 5.26 4.84
C ASP A 606 -7.08 5.73 5.84
N GLN A 607 -7.44 7.00 5.74
CA GLN A 607 -8.47 7.58 6.58
C GLN A 607 -9.53 8.24 5.71
N LEU A 608 -10.77 7.88 6.01
CA LEU A 608 -11.93 8.64 5.55
C LEU A 608 -12.13 9.84 6.47
N GLN A 609 -12.63 10.94 5.91
CA GLN A 609 -12.97 12.13 6.69
C GLN A 609 -14.15 11.85 7.62
N ASN A 610 -15.15 11.13 7.11
CA ASN A 610 -16.35 10.77 7.84
C ASN A 610 -16.86 9.40 7.38
N GLY A 611 -16.06 8.37 7.65
CA GLY A 611 -16.42 6.97 7.39
C GLY A 611 -17.69 6.54 8.11
N VAL A 612 -18.46 5.64 7.49
CA VAL A 612 -19.71 5.12 8.06
C VAL A 612 -19.44 4.18 9.24
N LEU A 613 -18.50 3.24 9.07
CA LEU A 613 -18.22 2.21 10.08
C LEU A 613 -17.23 2.69 11.15
N GLY A 614 -16.55 3.80 10.90
CA GLY A 614 -15.54 4.36 11.79
C GLY A 614 -14.26 3.51 11.82
N HIS A 615 -13.18 4.13 12.30
CA HIS A 615 -11.88 3.50 12.46
C HIS A 615 -11.70 2.83 13.83
#